data_AF-A0A8H2XNR6-F1
#
_entry.id   AF-A0A8H2XNR6-F1
#
_cell.length_a   1.000
_cell.length_b   1.000
_cell.length_c   1.000
_cell.angle_alpha   90.00
_cell.angle_beta   90.00
_cell.angle_gamma   90.00
#
_symmetry.space_group_name_H-M   'P 1'
#
loop_
_entity.id
_entity.type
_entity.pdbx_description
1 polymer ?
#
loop_
_entity_poly.entity_id
_entity_poly.type
_entity_poly.pdbx_seq_one_letter_code
_entity_poly.pdbx_strand_id
1 'polypeptide(L)'
;MALNSIQENASRLGMRIQESLSEHTRDLALVGRSANASYFDSAEDKIKQISTQLTSNSDRDKLDAMKRLIALVSKGRNVSEFFAQVVLNVASPNLEIRKLVYIYLIRHAASEPDLTLLSINTFQKDLADPNPLIRAMALRVLSAIGVPMTGNVVAMGIKKCATDPSPYVRKAAALAIPKCYALIHLDVVRTDWTPHFTARY
;
A
#
# COMPACT_ATOMS: atom_id res chain seq x y z
N MET A 1 -56.77 -30.52 -49.37
CA MET A 1 -56.59 -30.66 -47.90
C MET A 1 -55.13 -30.64 -47.44
N ALA A 2 -54.13 -31.02 -48.25
CA ALA A 2 -52.72 -31.06 -47.82
C ALA A 2 -51.98 -29.70 -47.71
N LEU A 3 -52.47 -28.64 -48.37
CA LEU A 3 -51.82 -27.31 -48.32
C LEU A 3 -52.08 -26.56 -47.01
N ASN A 4 -53.28 -26.72 -46.43
CA ASN A 4 -53.65 -26.04 -45.19
C ASN A 4 -52.86 -26.57 -43.98
N SER A 5 -52.54 -27.87 -43.96
CA SER A 5 -51.74 -28.47 -42.88
C SER A 5 -50.26 -28.07 -42.94
N ILE A 6 -49.71 -27.85 -44.14
CA ILE A 6 -48.33 -27.36 -44.30
C ILE A 6 -48.23 -25.90 -43.82
N GLN A 7 -49.24 -25.08 -44.14
CA GLN A 7 -49.29 -23.68 -43.70
C GLN A 7 -49.44 -23.56 -42.17
N GLU A 8 -50.26 -24.42 -41.56
CA GLU A 8 -50.43 -24.47 -40.10
C GLU A 8 -49.18 -25.00 -39.37
N ASN A 9 -48.48 -25.98 -39.95
CA ASN A 9 -47.21 -26.46 -39.42
C ASN A 9 -46.09 -25.42 -39.56
N ALA A 10 -46.07 -24.65 -40.65
CA ALA A 10 -45.09 -23.58 -40.85
C ALA A 10 -45.28 -22.42 -39.87
N SER A 11 -46.53 -22.03 -39.58
CA SER A 11 -46.82 -20.98 -38.59
C SER A 11 -46.50 -21.42 -37.16
N ARG A 12 -46.76 -22.69 -36.81
CA ARG A 12 -46.34 -23.26 -35.52
C ARG A 12 -44.82 -23.32 -35.35
N LEU A 13 -44.09 -23.65 -36.40
CA LEU A 13 -42.62 -23.63 -36.38
C LEU A 13 -42.09 -22.20 -36.20
N GLY A 14 -42.67 -21.23 -36.91
CA GLY A 14 -42.31 -19.81 -36.80
C GLY A 14 -42.54 -19.26 -35.38
N MET A 15 -43.69 -19.58 -34.77
CA MET A 15 -43.99 -19.16 -33.40
C MET A 15 -42.99 -19.75 -32.38
N ARG A 16 -42.62 -21.03 -32.51
CA ARG A 16 -41.64 -21.66 -31.62
C ARG A 16 -40.23 -21.09 -31.75
N ILE A 17 -39.81 -20.75 -32.97
CA ILE A 17 -38.51 -20.11 -33.20
C ILE A 17 -38.49 -18.69 -32.61
N GLN A 18 -39.59 -17.95 -32.76
CA GLN A 18 -39.72 -16.61 -32.17
C GLN A 18 -39.73 -16.65 -30.64
N GLU A 19 -40.46 -17.61 -30.04
CA GLU A 19 -40.45 -17.84 -28.58
C GLU A 19 -39.03 -18.18 -28.09
N SER A 20 -38.36 -19.15 -28.73
CA SER A 20 -37.01 -19.57 -28.37
C SER A 20 -35.99 -18.42 -28.48
N LEU A 21 -36.05 -17.61 -29.55
CA LEU A 21 -35.19 -16.43 -29.71
C LEU A 21 -35.48 -15.36 -28.64
N SER A 22 -36.76 -15.15 -28.31
CA SER A 22 -37.16 -14.18 -27.30
C SER A 22 -36.71 -14.57 -25.90
N GLU A 23 -36.76 -15.86 -25.55
CA GLU A 23 -36.28 -16.40 -24.28
C GLU A 23 -34.76 -16.28 -24.16
N HIS A 24 -34.01 -16.72 -25.19
CA HIS A 24 -32.54 -16.60 -25.19
C HIS A 24 -32.05 -15.14 -25.18
N THR A 25 -32.82 -14.21 -25.77
CA THR A 25 -32.49 -12.78 -25.73
C THR A 25 -32.78 -12.15 -24.36
N ARG A 26 -33.79 -12.62 -23.63
CA ARG A 26 -34.09 -12.16 -22.26
C ARG A 26 -33.01 -12.57 -21.27
N ASP A 27 -32.49 -13.79 -21.39
CA ASP A 27 -31.37 -14.26 -20.57
C ASP A 27 -30.09 -13.47 -20.86
N LEU A 28 -29.82 -13.16 -22.14
CA LEU A 28 -28.68 -12.33 -22.51
C LEU A 28 -28.81 -10.86 -22.05
N ALA A 29 -30.03 -10.32 -22.04
CA ALA A 29 -30.31 -8.97 -21.53
C ALA A 29 -30.22 -8.87 -19.99
N LEU A 30 -30.57 -9.93 -19.26
CA LEU A 30 -30.37 -10.04 -17.81
C LEU A 30 -28.88 -10.15 -17.45
N VAL A 31 -28.12 -10.94 -18.21
CA VAL A 31 -26.66 -11.03 -18.08
C VAL A 31 -25.98 -9.69 -18.44
N GLY A 32 -26.43 -9.02 -19.50
CA GLY A 32 -25.90 -7.72 -19.94
C GLY A 32 -26.22 -6.55 -18.99
N ARG A 33 -27.36 -6.58 -18.29
CA ARG A 33 -27.70 -5.60 -17.23
C ARG A 33 -26.93 -5.85 -15.92
N SER A 34 -26.67 -7.11 -15.58
CA SER A 34 -25.90 -7.48 -14.37
C SER A 34 -24.39 -7.27 -14.54
N ALA A 35 -23.84 -7.51 -15.73
CA ALA A 35 -22.42 -7.36 -16.03
C ALA A 35 -21.96 -5.89 -16.08
N ASN A 36 -22.84 -4.94 -16.43
CA ASN A 36 -22.48 -3.53 -16.54
C ASN A 36 -22.70 -2.72 -15.25
N ALA A 37 -23.60 -3.14 -14.36
CA ALA A 37 -23.79 -2.50 -13.04
C ALA A 37 -22.69 -2.88 -12.03
N SER A 38 -22.14 -4.09 -12.15
CA SER A 38 -21.09 -4.61 -11.26
C SER A 38 -19.69 -4.07 -11.56
N TYR A 39 -19.49 -3.39 -12.69
CA TYR A 39 -18.17 -2.90 -13.09
C TYR A 39 -17.80 -1.56 -12.43
N PHE A 40 -18.79 -0.74 -12.05
CA PHE A 40 -18.57 0.54 -11.37
C PHE A 40 -18.69 0.46 -9.84
N ASP A 41 -19.42 -0.53 -9.32
CA ASP A 41 -19.62 -0.74 -7.88
C ASP A 41 -18.39 -1.36 -7.17
N SER A 42 -17.49 -2.01 -7.93
CA SER A 42 -16.48 -2.88 -7.32
C SER A 42 -15.20 -2.16 -6.88
N ALA A 43 -14.83 -1.02 -7.46
CA ALA A 43 -13.51 -0.41 -7.22
C ALA A 43 -13.51 0.54 -6.01
N GLU A 44 -14.54 1.39 -5.88
CA GLU A 44 -14.64 2.36 -4.79
C GLU A 44 -15.00 1.70 -3.47
N ASP A 45 -15.91 0.73 -3.47
CA ASP A 45 -16.22 -0.03 -2.25
C ASP A 45 -15.05 -0.89 -1.79
N LYS A 46 -14.25 -1.42 -2.72
CA LYS A 46 -12.99 -2.10 -2.37
C LYS A 46 -11.98 -1.14 -1.75
N ILE A 47 -11.97 0.14 -2.11
CA ILE A 47 -11.10 1.15 -1.48
C ILE A 47 -11.58 1.45 -0.07
N LYS A 48 -12.90 1.63 0.13
CA LYS A 48 -13.49 1.83 1.47
C LYS A 48 -13.20 0.67 2.42
N GLN A 49 -13.17 -0.56 1.92
CA GLN A 49 -12.87 -1.75 2.71
C GLN A 49 -11.40 -1.83 3.19
N ILE A 50 -10.46 -1.14 2.53
CA ILE A 50 -9.02 -1.19 2.90
C ILE A 50 -8.82 -0.74 4.34
N SER A 51 -9.47 0.36 4.75
CA SER A 51 -9.33 0.88 6.12
C SER A 51 -9.73 -0.17 7.15
N THR A 52 -10.90 -0.79 6.98
CA THR A 52 -11.43 -1.82 7.88
C THR A 52 -10.54 -3.08 7.92
N GLN A 53 -10.01 -3.48 6.77
CA GLN A 53 -9.13 -4.65 6.68
C GLN A 53 -7.77 -4.40 7.35
N LEU A 54 -7.21 -3.20 7.24
CA LEU A 54 -5.95 -2.83 7.89
C LEU A 54 -6.06 -2.80 9.42
N THR A 55 -7.24 -2.49 9.96
CA THR A 55 -7.50 -2.48 11.41
C THR A 55 -8.03 -3.82 11.94
N SER A 56 -8.27 -4.79 11.07
CA SER A 56 -8.75 -6.12 11.49
C SER A 56 -7.71 -6.86 12.34
N ASN A 57 -8.11 -7.93 13.02
CA ASN A 57 -7.16 -8.83 13.72
C ASN A 57 -6.60 -9.94 12.81
N SER A 58 -7.07 -10.02 11.57
CA SER A 58 -6.71 -11.07 10.61
C SER A 58 -5.49 -10.65 9.79
N ASP A 59 -4.37 -11.35 9.97
CA ASP A 59 -3.17 -11.12 9.15
C ASP A 59 -3.45 -11.32 7.65
N ARG A 60 -4.36 -12.23 7.29
CA ARG A 60 -4.76 -12.43 5.90
C ARG A 60 -5.42 -11.19 5.32
N ASP A 61 -6.35 -10.59 6.06
CA ASP A 61 -7.10 -9.43 5.58
C ASP A 61 -6.20 -8.19 5.52
N LYS A 62 -5.31 -8.02 6.51
CA LYS A 62 -4.26 -6.99 6.48
C LYS A 62 -3.33 -7.14 5.28
N LEU A 63 -2.89 -8.37 4.99
CA LEU A 63 -2.00 -8.65 3.88
C LEU A 63 -2.65 -8.33 2.54
N ASP A 64 -3.90 -8.73 2.35
CA ASP A 64 -4.66 -8.43 1.13
C ASP A 64 -4.91 -6.93 0.97
N ALA A 65 -5.23 -6.23 2.05
CA ALA A 65 -5.38 -4.78 2.06
C ALA A 65 -4.07 -4.07 1.70
N MET A 66 -2.95 -4.47 2.30
CA MET A 66 -1.62 -3.92 2.00
C MET A 66 -1.21 -4.17 0.55
N LYS A 67 -1.46 -5.37 0.00
CA LYS A 67 -1.17 -5.67 -1.42
C LYS A 67 -1.97 -4.76 -2.35
N ARG A 68 -3.26 -4.55 -2.07
CA ARG A 68 -4.12 -3.64 -2.82
C ARG A 68 -3.65 -2.20 -2.71
N LEU A 69 -3.27 -1.76 -1.51
CA LEU A 69 -2.75 -0.43 -1.26
C LEU A 69 -1.49 -0.15 -2.08
N ILE A 70 -0.52 -1.08 -2.08
CA ILE A 70 0.70 -0.95 -2.90
C ILE A 70 0.41 -0.97 -4.41
N ALA A 71 -0.61 -1.70 -4.86
CA ALA A 71 -1.05 -1.67 -6.25
C ALA A 71 -1.62 -0.27 -6.63
N LEU A 72 -2.35 0.38 -5.73
CA LEU A 72 -2.84 1.75 -5.94
C LEU A 72 -1.70 2.78 -5.95
N VAL A 73 -0.72 2.62 -5.05
CA VAL A 73 0.51 3.42 -5.02
C VAL A 73 1.28 3.30 -6.34
N SER A 74 1.37 2.09 -6.90
CA SER A 74 2.04 1.83 -8.18
C SER A 74 1.33 2.48 -9.36
N LYS A 75 0.01 2.70 -9.25
CA LYS A 75 -0.80 3.45 -10.23
C LYS A 75 -0.76 4.97 -10.01
N GLY A 76 -0.01 5.47 -9.03
CA GLY A 76 0.07 6.90 -8.70
C GLY A 76 -1.18 7.47 -8.06
N ARG A 77 -2.09 6.65 -7.53
CA ARG A 77 -3.26 7.16 -6.80
C ARG A 77 -2.85 7.71 -5.44
N ASN A 78 -3.50 8.78 -5.02
CA ASN A 78 -3.34 9.29 -3.67
C ASN A 78 -3.99 8.29 -2.69
N VAL A 79 -3.19 7.80 -1.75
CA VAL A 79 -3.59 6.83 -0.73
C VAL A 79 -3.16 7.29 0.67
N SER A 80 -2.91 8.59 0.82
CA SER A 80 -2.41 9.19 2.07
C SER A 80 -3.44 9.07 3.20
N GLU A 81 -4.73 8.95 2.87
CA GLU A 81 -5.80 8.72 3.85
C GLU A 81 -5.63 7.43 4.67
N PHE A 82 -4.86 6.46 4.18
CA PHE A 82 -4.61 5.18 4.86
C PHE A 82 -3.36 5.19 5.74
N PHE A 83 -2.65 6.32 5.83
CA PHE A 83 -1.33 6.38 6.46
C PHE A 83 -1.37 5.95 7.93
N ALA A 84 -2.35 6.46 8.69
CA ALA A 84 -2.51 6.12 10.10
C ALA A 84 -2.75 4.61 10.30
N GLN A 85 -3.61 4.00 9.50
CA GLN A 85 -3.93 2.58 9.54
C GLN A 85 -2.72 1.71 9.16
N VAL A 86 -1.88 2.19 8.25
CA VAL A 86 -0.62 1.51 7.88
C VAL A 86 0.39 1.56 9.04
N VAL A 87 0.54 2.70 9.71
CA VAL A 87 1.45 2.88 10.85
C VAL A 87 1.12 1.94 12.01
N LEU A 88 -0.17 1.66 12.26
CA LEU A 88 -0.59 0.68 13.28
C LEU A 88 -0.04 -0.74 13.03
N ASN A 89 0.34 -1.05 11.79
CA ASN A 89 0.83 -2.38 11.40
C ASN A 89 2.36 -2.44 11.25
N VAL A 90 3.11 -1.40 11.62
CA VAL A 90 4.57 -1.33 11.45
C VAL A 90 5.31 -2.42 12.23
N ALA A 91 4.75 -2.85 13.37
CA ALA A 91 5.29 -3.90 14.24
C ALA A 91 4.67 -5.28 13.96
N SER A 92 3.95 -5.47 12.85
CA SER A 92 3.27 -6.75 12.56
C SER A 92 4.26 -7.93 12.59
N PRO A 93 3.96 -9.05 13.28
CA PRO A 93 4.82 -10.22 13.33
C PRO A 93 4.99 -10.87 11.95
N ASN A 94 4.03 -10.67 11.04
CA ASN A 94 4.09 -11.16 9.68
C ASN A 94 5.07 -10.33 8.83
N LEU A 95 6.13 -10.98 8.35
CA LEU A 95 7.19 -10.34 7.56
C LEU A 95 6.70 -9.78 6.22
N GLU A 96 5.68 -10.37 5.60
CA GLU A 96 5.14 -9.87 4.33
C GLU A 96 4.41 -8.55 4.54
N ILE A 97 3.57 -8.48 5.59
CA ILE A 97 2.89 -7.24 5.97
C ILE A 97 3.92 -6.17 6.28
N ARG A 98 4.93 -6.48 7.10
CA ARG A 98 5.98 -5.54 7.49
C ARG A 98 6.73 -4.98 6.28
N LYS A 99 7.09 -5.82 5.31
CA LYS A 99 7.73 -5.38 4.05
C LYS A 99 6.86 -4.39 3.28
N LEU A 100 5.57 -4.68 3.13
CA LEU A 100 4.65 -3.79 2.40
C LEU A 100 4.47 -2.47 3.13
N VAL A 101 4.35 -2.50 4.47
CA VAL A 101 4.26 -1.30 5.30
C VAL A 101 5.51 -0.43 5.11
N TYR A 102 6.70 -1.03 5.15
CA TYR A 102 7.95 -0.31 4.98
C TYR A 102 8.07 0.35 3.59
N ILE A 103 7.65 -0.35 2.53
CA ILE A 103 7.61 0.20 1.16
C ILE A 103 6.67 1.41 1.10
N TYR A 104 5.48 1.30 1.70
CA TYR A 104 4.51 2.39 1.75
C TYR A 104 5.09 3.62 2.48
N LEU A 105 5.67 3.41 3.67
CA LEU A 105 6.22 4.51 4.48
C LEU A 105 7.37 5.23 3.78
N ILE A 106 8.29 4.52 3.11
CA ILE A 106 9.38 5.15 2.36
C ILE A 106 8.84 6.12 1.29
N ARG A 107 7.72 5.77 0.64
CA ARG A 107 7.15 6.59 -0.42
C ARG A 107 6.35 7.79 0.08
N HIS A 108 5.66 7.65 1.21
CA HIS A 108 4.72 8.67 1.69
C HIS A 108 5.20 9.47 2.90
N ALA A 109 6.33 9.12 3.50
CA ALA A 109 6.78 9.79 4.73
C ALA A 109 7.07 11.30 4.57
N ALA A 110 7.48 11.74 3.38
CA ALA A 110 7.68 13.17 3.10
C ALA A 110 6.37 13.97 3.13
N SER A 111 5.23 13.30 2.87
CA SER A 111 3.90 13.92 2.90
C SER A 111 3.34 14.02 4.32
N GLU A 112 3.65 13.05 5.18
CA GLU A 112 3.09 12.92 6.54
C GLU A 112 4.21 12.67 7.58
N PRO A 113 5.09 13.66 7.85
CA PRO A 113 6.24 13.48 8.72
C PRO A 113 5.85 13.15 10.17
N ASP A 114 4.77 13.76 10.68
CA ASP A 114 4.33 13.61 12.07
C ASP A 114 3.85 12.18 12.37
N LEU A 115 3.03 11.61 11.48
CA LEU A 115 2.62 10.22 11.59
C LEU A 115 3.79 9.25 11.41
N THR A 116 4.77 9.63 10.58
CA THR A 116 5.96 8.81 10.39
C THR A 116 6.84 8.75 11.65
N LEU A 117 6.93 9.85 12.40
CA LEU A 117 7.67 9.91 13.66
C LEU A 117 7.20 8.84 14.66
N LEU A 118 5.91 8.49 14.65
CA LEU A 118 5.35 7.42 15.49
C LEU A 118 6.00 6.05 15.23
N SER A 119 6.47 5.81 14.00
CA SER A 119 7.10 4.55 13.59
C SER A 119 8.59 4.46 13.94
N ILE A 120 9.24 5.59 14.23
CA ILE A 120 10.70 5.67 14.44
C ILE A 120 11.16 4.80 15.59
N ASN A 121 10.42 4.79 16.70
CA ASN A 121 10.74 3.97 17.86
C ASN A 121 10.67 2.47 17.54
N THR A 122 9.74 2.07 16.67
CA THR A 122 9.63 0.67 16.24
C THR A 122 10.81 0.30 15.35
N PHE A 123 11.18 1.13 14.38
CA PHE A 123 12.36 0.87 13.55
C PHE A 123 13.65 0.79 14.36
N GLN A 124 13.80 1.63 15.39
CA GLN A 124 14.94 1.55 16.31
C GLN A 124 15.04 0.20 17.02
N LYS A 125 13.89 -0.34 17.47
CA LYS A 125 13.83 -1.68 18.06
C LYS A 125 14.17 -2.74 17.02
N ASP A 126 13.65 -2.62 15.80
CA ASP A 126 13.89 -3.55 14.69
C ASP A 126 15.38 -3.63 14.29
N LEU A 127 16.21 -2.60 14.56
CA LEU A 127 17.68 -2.67 14.39
C LEU A 127 18.37 -3.67 15.33
N ALA A 128 17.68 -4.16 16.36
CA ALA A 128 18.15 -5.18 17.29
C ALA A 128 17.49 -6.56 17.08
N ASP A 129 16.63 -6.70 16.07
CA ASP A 129 15.87 -7.93 15.84
C ASP A 129 16.80 -9.14 15.57
N PRO A 130 16.47 -10.35 16.06
CA PRO A 130 17.24 -11.56 15.76
C PRO A 130 17.34 -11.86 14.26
N ASN A 131 16.34 -11.45 13.46
CA ASN A 131 16.33 -11.67 12.02
C ASN A 131 17.14 -10.58 11.29
N PRO A 132 18.22 -10.95 10.57
CA PRO A 132 19.04 -10.00 9.83
C PRO A 132 18.27 -9.25 8.73
N LEU A 133 17.20 -9.84 8.20
CA LEU A 133 16.35 -9.16 7.21
C LEU A 133 15.62 -7.98 7.83
N ILE A 134 15.06 -8.15 9.03
CA ILE A 134 14.35 -7.06 9.74
C ILE A 134 15.33 -5.93 10.06
N ARG A 135 16.50 -6.25 10.61
CA ARG A 135 17.54 -5.24 10.92
C ARG A 135 17.94 -4.43 9.69
N ALA A 136 18.24 -5.10 8.57
CA ALA A 136 18.61 -4.43 7.33
C ALA A 136 17.48 -3.59 6.75
N MET A 137 16.24 -4.10 6.77
CA MET A 137 15.07 -3.36 6.30
C MET A 137 14.81 -2.11 7.14
N ALA A 138 14.89 -2.21 8.47
CA ALA A 138 14.70 -1.08 9.38
C ALA A 138 15.72 0.04 9.12
N LEU A 139 17.00 -0.31 8.94
CA LEU A 139 18.04 0.67 8.61
C LEU A 139 17.77 1.36 7.26
N ARG A 140 17.30 0.60 6.27
CA ARG A 140 16.95 1.14 4.95
C ARG A 140 15.77 2.10 5.03
N VAL A 141 14.77 1.79 5.84
CA VAL A 141 13.63 2.71 6.05
C VAL A 141 14.13 3.96 6.74
N LEU A 142 14.75 3.84 7.92
CA LEU A 142 15.26 4.98 8.72
C LEU A 142 16.10 5.97 7.90
N SER A 143 17.02 5.46 7.07
CA SER A 143 17.85 6.31 6.20
C SER A 143 17.14 6.88 4.98
N ALA A 144 15.97 6.34 4.59
CA ALA A 144 15.20 6.80 3.43
C ALA A 144 14.07 7.78 3.76
N ILE A 145 13.54 7.75 4.98
CA ILE A 145 12.43 8.61 5.42
C ILE A 145 12.79 10.10 5.35
N GLY A 146 14.06 10.39 5.63
CA GLY A 146 14.63 11.72 5.54
C GLY A 146 14.03 12.78 6.45
N VAL A 147 13.51 12.38 7.61
CA VAL A 147 13.00 13.31 8.63
C VAL A 147 14.19 13.91 9.39
N PRO A 148 14.40 15.25 9.38
CA PRO A 148 15.48 15.96 10.07
C PRO A 148 15.89 15.35 11.43
N MET A 149 14.91 15.22 12.32
CA MET A 149 15.13 14.79 13.70
C MET A 149 15.65 13.34 13.84
N THR A 150 15.71 12.54 12.76
CA THR A 150 16.19 11.16 12.80
C THR A 150 17.68 11.01 12.46
N GLY A 151 18.40 12.07 12.08
CA GLY A 151 19.81 12.00 11.68
C GLY A 151 20.69 11.26 12.69
N ASN A 152 20.58 11.62 13.98
CA ASN A 152 21.31 10.94 15.07
C ASN A 152 20.91 9.47 15.21
N VAL A 153 19.62 9.15 15.05
CA VAL A 153 19.11 7.78 15.13
C VAL A 153 19.68 6.92 13.98
N VAL A 154 19.71 7.48 12.76
CA VAL A 154 20.29 6.81 11.60
C VAL A 154 21.79 6.59 11.80
N ALA A 155 22.53 7.58 12.29
CA ALA A 155 23.96 7.47 12.56
C ALA A 155 24.29 6.35 13.58
N MET A 156 23.54 6.30 14.69
CA MET A 156 23.66 5.21 15.67
C MET A 156 23.33 3.84 15.06
N GLY A 157 22.28 3.77 14.26
CA GLY A 157 21.89 2.55 13.55
C GLY A 157 22.96 2.06 12.57
N ILE A 158 23.56 2.97 11.79
CA ILE A 158 24.67 2.64 10.88
C ILE A 158 25.86 2.10 11.66
N LYS A 159 26.27 2.75 12.76
CA LYS A 159 27.40 2.30 13.58
C LYS A 159 27.19 0.87 14.08
N LYS A 160 25.99 0.56 14.57
CA LYS A 160 25.62 -0.79 15.04
C LYS A 160 25.60 -1.81 13.90
N CYS A 161 25.00 -1.47 12.76
CA CYS A 161 24.85 -2.37 11.62
C CYS A 161 26.14 -2.57 10.81
N ALA A 162 27.11 -1.66 10.91
CA ALA A 162 28.41 -1.78 10.25
C ALA A 162 29.23 -2.95 10.80
N THR A 163 29.07 -3.27 12.08
CA THR A 163 29.72 -4.41 12.76
C THR A 163 28.81 -5.63 12.88
N ASP A 164 27.70 -5.68 12.14
CA ASP A 164 26.74 -6.78 12.21
C ASP A 164 27.35 -8.10 11.70
N PRO A 165 27.02 -9.27 12.30
CA PRO A 165 27.51 -10.56 11.81
C PRO A 165 27.06 -10.86 10.37
N SER A 166 25.87 -10.41 9.98
CA SER A 166 25.33 -10.67 8.65
C SER A 166 25.94 -9.73 7.59
N PRO A 167 26.53 -10.25 6.50
CA PRO A 167 27.02 -9.42 5.40
C PRO A 167 25.89 -8.60 4.74
N TYR A 168 24.66 -9.11 4.78
CA TYR A 168 23.49 -8.42 4.23
C TYR A 168 23.21 -7.11 4.98
N VAL A 169 23.31 -7.12 6.30
CA VAL A 169 23.11 -5.94 7.16
C VAL A 169 24.26 -4.95 6.98
N ARG A 170 25.51 -5.43 6.89
CA ARG A 170 26.67 -4.55 6.61
C ARG A 170 26.57 -3.85 5.26
N LYS A 171 26.09 -4.55 4.22
CA LYS A 171 25.78 -3.93 2.92
C LYS A 171 24.74 -2.82 3.06
N ALA A 172 23.67 -3.05 3.83
CA ALA A 172 22.65 -2.04 4.07
C ALA A 172 23.24 -0.81 4.81
N ALA A 173 24.14 -1.02 5.78
CA ALA A 173 24.82 0.05 6.48
C ALA A 173 25.67 0.91 5.55
N ALA A 174 26.48 0.29 4.68
CA ALA A 174 27.29 1.01 3.70
C ALA A 174 26.43 1.90 2.78
N LEU A 175 25.28 1.40 2.33
CA LEU A 175 24.36 2.16 1.47
C LEU A 175 23.59 3.27 2.21
N ALA A 176 23.52 3.21 3.53
CA ALA A 176 22.85 4.22 4.36
C ALA A 176 23.75 5.43 4.67
N ILE A 177 25.09 5.28 4.61
CA ILE A 177 26.06 6.35 4.88
C ILE A 177 25.81 7.63 4.05
N PRO A 178 25.71 7.58 2.70
CA PRO A 178 25.51 8.81 1.92
C PRO A 178 24.18 9.49 2.24
N LYS A 179 23.15 8.71 2.56
CA LYS A 179 21.84 9.24 2.97
C LYS A 179 21.92 9.94 4.32
N CYS A 180 22.60 9.32 5.29
CA CYS A 180 22.82 9.89 6.61
C CYS A 180 23.58 11.22 6.54
N TYR A 181 24.62 11.29 5.72
CA TYR A 181 25.37 12.54 5.49
C TYR A 181 24.47 13.65 4.95
N ALA A 182 23.62 13.35 3.97
CA ALA A 182 22.67 14.32 3.44
C ALA A 182 21.69 14.82 4.51
N LEU A 183 21.21 13.95 5.41
CA LEU A 183 20.29 14.34 6.49
C LEU A 183 20.94 15.27 7.51
N ILE A 184 22.12 14.90 8.00
CA ILE A 184 22.83 15.70 9.00
C ILE A 184 23.24 17.05 8.41
N HIS A 185 23.68 17.08 7.14
CA HIS A 185 24.05 18.33 6.49
C HIS A 185 22.85 19.26 6.25
N LEU A 186 21.68 18.69 5.90
CA LEU A 186 20.44 19.45 5.75
C LEU A 186 19.95 20.04 7.09
N ASP A 187 20.17 19.33 8.20
CA ASP A 187 19.84 19.85 9.54
C ASP A 187 20.70 21.05 9.90
N VAL A 188 22.02 20.98 9.67
CA VAL A 188 22.96 22.06 9.96
C VAL A 188 22.61 23.32 9.17
N VAL A 189 22.34 23.19 7.87
CA VAL A 189 21.95 24.35 7.04
C VAL A 189 20.60 24.95 7.49
N ARG A 190 19.66 24.13 7.96
CA ARG A 190 18.37 24.62 8.48
C ARG A 190 18.52 25.34 9.82
N THR A 191 19.36 24.87 10.73
CA THR A 191 19.59 25.53 12.02
C THR A 191 20.35 26.84 11.85
N ASP A 192 21.31 26.89 10.93
CA ASP A 192 22.16 28.05 10.69
C ASP A 192 21.42 29.22 10.03
N TRP A 193 20.30 28.94 9.36
CA TRP A 193 19.47 29.93 8.67
C TRP A 193 18.13 30.24 9.35
N THR A 194 17.95 29.89 10.63
CA THR A 194 16.88 30.52 11.42
C THR A 194 17.32 31.94 11.78
N PRO A 195 16.71 33.00 11.21
CA PRO A 195 17.00 34.34 11.69
C PRO A 195 16.43 34.40 13.11
N HIS A 196 17.30 34.51 14.11
CA HIS A 196 16.93 34.91 15.47
C HIS A 196 16.42 36.36 15.46
N PHE A 197 15.27 36.60 14.83
CA PHE A 197 14.50 37.83 14.89
C PHE A 197 13.23 37.56 15.71
N THR A 198 13.41 37.20 16.98
CA THR A 198 12.36 37.38 17.98
C THR A 198 12.59 38.71 18.66
N ALA A 199 11.72 39.64 18.28
CA ALA A 199 11.46 40.96 18.85
C ALA A 199 11.84 41.10 20.34
N ARG A 200 12.80 42.00 20.61
CA ARG A 200 12.77 42.82 21.83
C ARG A 200 11.93 44.06 21.52
N TYR A 201 10.70 44.06 21.99
CA TYR A 201 9.98 45.26 22.43
C TYR A 201 9.45 44.97 23.82
#